data_AF-A0A7S3HKU1-F1
#
_entry.id   AF-A0A7S3HKU1-F1
#
_cell.length_a   1.000
_cell.length_b   1.000
_cell.length_c   1.000
_cell.angle_alpha   90.00
_cell.angle_beta   90.00
_cell.angle_gamma   90.00
#
_symmetry.space_group_name_H-M   'P 1'
#
loop_
_entity.id
_entity.type
_entity.pdbx_description
1 polymer ?
#
loop_
_entity_poly.entity_id
_entity_poly.type
_entity_poly.pdbx_seq_one_letter_code
_entity_poly.pdbx_strand_id
1 'polypeptide(L)'
;GLQGMDKKQTVEKYGKAQVDIWRRSYDIPPPDVSLDSPMHPANDPKYANIPEAAKIRTESLKTTLDRVVPYWLEHIAPDVKAGKRVIIAAHGNSLRALVKYLDNIPENVIPSLNIPTGVPLVYELDADLRPIKHPDAIAPLSGRYVGDQADIKRRIEGVVNQTK
;
A
#
# COMPACT_ATOMS: atom_id res chain seq x y z
N GLY A 1 1.68 -17.64 -8.81
CA GLY A 1 1.36 -16.22 -8.64
C GLY A 1 -0.06 -15.92 -9.09
N LEU A 2 -0.60 -14.77 -8.67
CA LEU A 2 -1.94 -14.28 -9.08
C LEU A 2 -1.88 -13.22 -10.20
N GLN A 3 -0.69 -12.72 -10.51
CA GLN A 3 -0.49 -11.68 -11.52
C GLN A 3 -0.99 -12.15 -12.89
N GLY A 4 -1.74 -11.29 -13.59
CA GLY A 4 -2.34 -11.58 -14.89
C GLY A 4 -3.65 -12.37 -14.85
N MET A 5 -4.05 -12.90 -13.69
CA MET A 5 -5.36 -13.54 -13.53
C MET A 5 -6.44 -12.50 -13.20
N ASP A 6 -7.61 -12.65 -13.80
CA ASP A 6 -8.79 -11.94 -13.32
C ASP A 6 -9.32 -12.56 -12.00
N LYS A 7 -10.26 -11.87 -11.37
CA LYS A 7 -10.82 -12.32 -10.08
C LYS A 7 -11.58 -13.64 -10.21
N LYS A 8 -12.32 -13.83 -11.30
CA LYS A 8 -13.14 -15.03 -11.51
C LYS A 8 -12.25 -16.24 -11.64
N GLN A 9 -11.22 -16.15 -12.49
CA GLN A 9 -10.19 -17.18 -12.65
C GLN A 9 -9.50 -17.51 -11.33
N THR A 10 -9.21 -16.49 -10.52
CA THR A 10 -8.56 -16.68 -9.22
C THR A 10 -9.47 -17.42 -8.23
N VAL A 11 -10.75 -17.05 -8.19
CA VAL A 11 -11.76 -17.73 -7.33
C VAL A 11 -12.04 -19.15 -7.80
N GLU A 12 -12.14 -19.39 -9.11
CA GLU A 12 -12.31 -20.73 -9.66
C GLU A 12 -11.12 -21.65 -9.33
N LYS A 13 -9.90 -21.11 -9.36
CA LYS A 13 -8.69 -21.89 -9.11
C LYS A 13 -8.41 -22.15 -7.62
N TYR A 14 -8.61 -21.17 -6.76
CA TYR A 14 -8.18 -21.24 -5.35
C TYR A 14 -9.33 -21.20 -4.34
N GLY A 15 -10.56 -20.95 -4.79
CA GLY A 15 -11.73 -20.81 -3.94
C GLY A 15 -11.88 -19.42 -3.32
N LYS A 16 -13.13 -18.98 -3.14
CA LYS A 16 -13.45 -17.64 -2.64
C LYS A 16 -12.87 -17.38 -1.24
N ALA A 17 -12.96 -18.36 -0.33
CA ALA A 17 -12.46 -18.22 1.03
C ALA A 17 -10.96 -17.91 1.07
N GLN A 18 -10.17 -18.61 0.26
CA GLN A 18 -8.73 -18.38 0.17
C GLN A 18 -8.39 -17.03 -0.45
N VAL A 19 -9.13 -16.62 -1.49
CA VAL A 19 -8.97 -15.31 -2.12
C VAL A 19 -9.29 -14.18 -1.13
N ASP A 20 -10.34 -14.35 -0.32
CA ASP A 20 -10.69 -13.37 0.70
C ASP A 20 -9.60 -13.24 1.77
N ILE A 21 -8.93 -14.35 2.15
CA ILE A 21 -7.76 -14.32 3.04
C ILE A 21 -6.65 -13.46 2.45
N TRP A 22 -6.22 -13.72 1.21
CA TRP A 22 -5.13 -12.94 0.58
C TRP A 22 -5.45 -11.46 0.42
N ARG A 23 -6.73 -11.10 0.36
CA ARG A 23 -7.17 -9.72 0.17
C ARG A 23 -7.35 -8.95 1.47
N ARG A 24 -7.60 -9.65 2.57
CA ARG A 24 -7.96 -9.07 3.87
C ARG A 24 -6.96 -9.37 4.97
N SER A 25 -6.00 -10.25 4.73
CA SER A 25 -4.90 -10.50 5.65
C SER A 25 -3.84 -9.41 5.50
N TYR A 26 -3.23 -9.06 6.63
CA TYR A 26 -2.07 -8.18 6.67
C TYR A 26 -0.79 -8.92 6.27
N ASP A 27 -0.63 -10.17 6.70
CA ASP A 27 0.64 -10.89 6.74
C ASP A 27 0.67 -12.14 5.86
N ILE A 28 -0.47 -12.66 5.40
CA ILE A 28 -0.56 -13.87 4.56
C ILE A 28 -0.45 -13.48 3.08
N PRO A 29 0.68 -13.80 2.41
CA PRO A 29 0.85 -13.48 1.00
C PRO A 29 0.06 -14.45 0.10
N PRO A 30 -0.22 -14.06 -1.15
CA PRO A 30 -0.66 -14.98 -2.18
C PRO A 30 0.46 -15.95 -2.60
N PRO A 31 0.17 -16.97 -3.43
CA PRO A 31 1.18 -17.96 -3.84
C PRO A 31 2.30 -17.32 -4.68
N ASP A 32 3.53 -17.77 -4.45
CA ASP A 32 4.72 -17.35 -5.20
C ASP A 32 4.53 -17.41 -6.71
N VAL A 33 5.11 -16.42 -7.40
CA VAL A 33 5.36 -16.52 -8.84
C VAL A 33 6.44 -17.58 -9.10
N SER A 34 6.27 -18.36 -10.17
CA SER A 34 7.26 -19.34 -10.62
C SER A 34 8.51 -18.61 -11.11
N LEU A 35 9.69 -19.21 -10.92
CA LEU A 35 10.96 -18.68 -11.46
C LEU A 35 10.94 -18.62 -12.99
N ASP A 36 10.28 -19.59 -13.63
CA ASP A 36 10.14 -19.67 -15.08
C ASP A 36 9.05 -18.73 -15.63
N SER A 37 8.34 -18.01 -14.77
CA SER A 37 7.29 -17.10 -15.22
C SER A 37 7.90 -15.86 -15.87
N PRO A 38 7.40 -15.41 -17.05
CA PRO A 38 7.82 -14.13 -17.61
C PRO A 38 7.46 -12.94 -16.72
N MET A 39 6.54 -13.13 -15.76
CA MET A 39 6.13 -12.11 -14.79
C MET A 39 7.04 -12.06 -13.54
N HIS A 40 8.01 -12.98 -13.43
CA HIS A 40 8.94 -12.98 -12.30
C HIS A 40 9.85 -11.74 -12.37
N PRO A 41 10.02 -10.94 -11.29
CA PRO A 41 10.83 -9.72 -11.32
C PRO A 41 12.28 -9.92 -11.78
N ALA A 42 12.86 -11.10 -11.54
CA ALA A 42 14.21 -11.42 -12.03
C ALA A 42 14.34 -11.39 -13.56
N ASN A 43 13.23 -11.52 -14.29
CA ASN A 43 13.18 -11.51 -15.75
C ASN A 43 12.96 -10.09 -16.32
N ASP A 44 12.78 -9.07 -15.47
CA ASP A 44 12.58 -7.69 -15.89
C ASP A 44 13.87 -6.86 -15.73
N PRO A 45 14.41 -6.27 -16.82
CA PRO A 45 15.65 -5.48 -16.77
C PRO A 45 15.62 -4.33 -15.76
N LYS A 46 14.44 -3.79 -15.42
CA LYS A 46 14.32 -2.70 -14.44
C LYS A 46 14.77 -3.09 -13.04
N TYR A 47 14.82 -4.39 -12.74
CA TYR A 47 15.24 -4.94 -11.45
C TYR A 47 16.62 -5.63 -11.51
N ALA A 48 17.39 -5.44 -12.58
CA ALA A 48 18.68 -6.11 -12.77
C ALA A 48 19.68 -5.81 -11.64
N ASN A 49 19.62 -4.61 -11.05
CA ASN A 49 20.53 -4.18 -9.98
C ASN A 49 20.02 -4.50 -8.57
N ILE A 50 18.88 -5.18 -8.44
CA ILE A 50 18.36 -5.62 -7.14
C ILE A 50 19.03 -6.96 -6.78
N PRO A 51 19.63 -7.09 -5.57
CA PRO A 51 20.19 -8.36 -5.13
C PRO A 51 19.18 -9.50 -5.23
N GLU A 52 19.62 -10.70 -5.62
CA GLU A 52 18.72 -11.85 -5.83
C GLU A 52 17.87 -12.15 -4.58
N ALA A 53 18.47 -12.05 -3.39
CA ALA A 53 17.77 -12.24 -2.12
C ALA A 53 16.65 -11.21 -1.84
N ALA A 54 16.70 -10.05 -2.50
CA ALA A 54 15.69 -9.00 -2.41
C ALA A 54 14.65 -9.07 -3.55
N LYS A 55 14.78 -10.03 -4.49
CA LYS A 55 13.79 -10.21 -5.56
C LYS A 55 12.58 -10.97 -5.02
N ILE A 56 11.46 -10.26 -5.00
CA ILE A 56 10.26 -10.74 -4.33
C ILE A 56 9.42 -11.61 -5.26
N ARG A 57 9.02 -12.79 -4.78
CA ARG A 57 8.18 -13.76 -5.51
C ARG A 57 6.69 -13.59 -5.22
N THR A 58 6.37 -13.00 -4.08
CA THR A 58 5.02 -12.65 -3.63
C THR A 58 5.13 -11.66 -2.47
N GLU A 59 4.10 -10.84 -2.25
CA GLU A 59 4.06 -9.91 -1.11
C GLU A 59 2.74 -10.00 -0.36
N SER A 60 2.82 -9.91 0.96
CA SER A 60 1.72 -9.46 1.81
C SER A 60 1.85 -7.94 2.07
N LEU A 61 0.87 -7.35 2.75
CA LEU A 61 0.99 -5.95 3.15
C LEU A 61 2.12 -5.75 4.18
N LYS A 62 2.37 -6.75 5.04
CA LYS A 62 3.49 -6.78 5.96
C LYS A 62 4.83 -6.71 5.22
N THR A 63 5.08 -7.58 4.24
CA THR A 63 6.36 -7.56 3.50
C THR A 63 6.51 -6.29 2.66
N THR A 64 5.40 -5.73 2.17
CA THR A 64 5.40 -4.40 1.54
C THR A 64 5.88 -3.32 2.52
N LEU A 65 5.41 -3.35 3.77
CA LEU A 65 5.85 -2.43 4.82
C LEU A 65 7.34 -2.58 5.12
N ASP A 66 7.83 -3.81 5.22
CA ASP A 66 9.22 -4.13 5.53
C ASP A 66 10.22 -3.46 4.54
N ARG A 67 9.81 -3.18 3.28
CA ARG A 67 10.62 -2.43 2.31
C ARG A 67 10.27 -0.94 2.17
N VAL A 68 9.05 -0.53 2.50
CA VAL A 68 8.60 0.87 2.37
C VAL A 68 9.15 1.72 3.51
N VAL A 69 9.16 1.20 4.74
CA VAL A 69 9.59 1.96 5.92
C VAL A 69 11.09 2.31 5.85
N PRO A 70 12.01 1.41 5.47
CA PRO A 70 13.41 1.78 5.25
C PRO A 70 13.56 2.92 4.25
N TYR A 71 12.88 2.86 3.09
CA TYR A 71 12.95 3.92 2.09
C TYR A 71 12.41 5.27 2.61
N TRP A 72 11.34 5.23 3.42
CA TRP A 72 10.86 6.43 4.13
C TRP A 72 11.94 6.99 5.05
N LEU A 73 12.53 6.16 5.93
CA LEU A 73 13.50 6.59 6.94
C LEU A 73 14.82 7.09 6.34
N GLU A 74 15.30 6.46 5.28
CA GLU A 74 16.61 6.72 4.69
C GLU A 74 16.60 7.86 3.66
N HIS A 75 15.47 8.09 2.99
CA HIS A 75 15.41 9.05 1.88
C HIS A 75 14.36 10.14 2.05
N ILE A 76 13.13 9.80 2.44
CA ILE A 76 12.02 10.77 2.45
C ILE A 76 12.01 11.59 3.75
N ALA A 77 12.13 10.93 4.90
CA ALA A 77 12.14 11.55 6.22
C ALA A 77 13.26 12.60 6.38
N PRO A 78 14.51 12.37 5.92
CA PRO A 78 15.55 13.40 5.93
C PRO A 78 15.18 14.64 5.12
N ASP A 79 14.56 14.46 3.95
CA ASP A 79 14.11 15.56 3.09
C ASP A 79 13.02 16.39 3.76
N VAL A 80 12.05 15.74 4.43
CA VAL A 80 11.02 16.43 5.21
C VAL A 80 11.65 17.19 6.38
N LYS A 81 12.58 16.58 7.12
CA LYS A 81 13.31 17.24 8.23
C LYS A 81 14.16 18.42 7.77
N ALA A 82 14.65 18.39 6.53
CA ALA A 82 15.36 19.50 5.90
C ALA A 82 14.41 20.64 5.44
N GLY A 83 13.11 20.55 5.73
CA GLY A 83 12.11 21.56 5.39
C GLY A 83 11.63 21.49 3.93
N LYS A 84 11.96 20.43 3.19
CA LYS A 84 11.45 20.27 1.81
C LYS A 84 9.98 19.87 1.83
N ARG A 85 9.21 20.39 0.87
CA ARG A 85 7.84 19.96 0.60
C ARG A 85 7.88 18.75 -0.35
N VAL A 86 7.58 17.57 0.18
CA VAL A 86 7.67 16.31 -0.56
C VAL A 86 6.30 15.87 -1.08
N ILE A 87 6.26 15.36 -2.32
CA ILE A 87 5.11 14.65 -2.88
C ILE A 87 5.48 13.18 -3.12
N ILE A 88 4.59 12.26 -2.75
CA ILE A 88 4.76 10.81 -2.97
C ILE A 88 3.65 10.34 -3.90
N ALA A 89 3.99 10.03 -5.15
CA ALA A 89 3.10 9.39 -6.12
C ALA A 89 3.44 7.90 -6.21
N ALA A 90 2.55 7.05 -5.71
CA ALA A 90 2.81 5.61 -5.58
C ALA A 90 1.51 4.79 -5.72
N HIS A 91 1.54 3.54 -5.25
CA HIS A 91 0.43 2.59 -5.35
C HIS A 91 -0.28 2.38 -4.01
N GLY A 92 -1.50 1.80 -4.06
CA GLY A 92 -2.32 1.57 -2.88
C GLY A 92 -1.61 0.82 -1.74
N ASN A 93 -0.93 -0.31 -2.01
CA ASN A 93 -0.25 -1.08 -0.96
C ASN A 93 0.95 -0.34 -0.36
N SER A 94 1.76 0.32 -1.19
CA SER A 94 2.90 1.12 -0.69
C SER A 94 2.43 2.31 0.15
N LEU A 95 1.35 2.98 -0.26
CA LEU A 95 0.77 4.09 0.51
C LEU A 95 0.12 3.59 1.81
N ARG A 96 -0.59 2.45 1.78
CA ARG A 96 -1.16 1.81 2.99
C ARG A 96 -0.08 1.42 3.98
N ALA A 97 1.04 0.85 3.51
CA ALA A 97 2.19 0.55 4.35
C ALA A 97 2.77 1.81 5.01
N LEU A 98 2.92 2.89 4.25
CA LEU A 98 3.44 4.15 4.77
C LEU A 98 2.50 4.76 5.82
N VAL A 99 1.20 4.89 5.53
CA VAL A 99 0.24 5.47 6.50
C VAL A 99 0.02 4.56 7.71
N LYS A 100 0.14 3.22 7.56
CA LYS A 100 0.17 2.31 8.71
C LYS A 100 1.30 2.67 9.67
N TYR A 101 2.50 2.91 9.13
CA TYR A 101 3.67 3.31 9.92
C TYR A 101 3.46 4.68 10.56
N LEU A 102 3.01 5.68 9.80
CA LEU A 102 2.82 7.05 10.29
C LEU A 102 1.74 7.16 11.37
N ASP A 103 0.56 6.57 11.14
CA ASP A 103 -0.60 6.66 12.04
C ASP A 103 -0.67 5.51 13.04
N ASN A 104 0.36 4.64 13.10
CA ASN A 104 0.39 3.45 13.95
C ASN A 104 -0.89 2.60 13.84
N ILE A 105 -1.36 2.37 12.61
CA ILE A 105 -2.64 1.70 12.35
C ILE A 105 -2.52 0.21 12.74
N PRO A 106 -3.43 -0.35 13.55
CA PRO A 106 -3.41 -1.76 13.92
C PRO A 106 -3.50 -2.72 12.72
N GLU A 107 -2.88 -3.89 12.85
CA GLU A 107 -2.84 -4.92 11.79
C GLU A 107 -4.21 -5.46 11.39
N ASN A 108 -5.17 -5.48 12.33
CA ASN A 108 -6.56 -5.85 12.06
C ASN A 108 -7.38 -4.74 11.40
N VAL A 109 -6.88 -3.50 11.38
CA VAL A 109 -7.57 -2.33 10.79
C VAL A 109 -7.05 -2.03 9.38
N ILE A 110 -5.72 -2.09 9.18
CA ILE A 110 -5.10 -1.67 7.92
C ILE A 110 -5.63 -2.37 6.65
N PRO A 111 -6.03 -3.67 6.65
CA PRO A 111 -6.47 -4.32 5.42
C PRO A 111 -7.78 -3.73 4.88
N SER A 112 -8.58 -3.12 5.76
CA SER A 112 -9.85 -2.46 5.44
C SER A 112 -9.68 -0.99 5.03
N LEU A 113 -8.48 -0.41 5.20
CA LEU A 113 -8.21 0.95 4.76
C LEU A 113 -8.20 1.01 3.23
N ASN A 114 -8.97 1.95 2.68
CA ASN A 114 -9.03 2.22 1.25
C ASN A 114 -8.57 3.66 0.98
N ILE A 115 -7.49 3.79 0.21
CA ILE A 115 -6.97 5.08 -0.25
C ILE A 115 -7.53 5.32 -1.66
N PRO A 116 -8.31 6.38 -1.88
CA PRO A 116 -8.93 6.66 -3.16
C PRO A 116 -7.88 7.07 -4.21
N THR A 117 -8.05 6.59 -5.43
CA THR A 117 -7.13 6.91 -6.54
C THR A 117 -7.26 8.37 -6.95
N GLY A 118 -6.11 9.04 -7.10
CA GLY A 118 -6.02 10.40 -7.65
C GLY A 118 -6.53 11.50 -6.72
N VAL A 119 -6.69 11.22 -5.42
CA VAL A 119 -7.05 12.23 -4.42
C VAL A 119 -5.82 12.50 -3.54
N PRO A 120 -5.32 13.75 -3.48
CA PRO A 120 -4.21 14.08 -2.61
C PRO A 120 -4.56 13.88 -1.13
N LEU A 121 -3.71 13.14 -0.41
CA LEU A 121 -3.75 12.98 1.05
C LEU A 121 -2.59 13.77 1.65
N VAL A 122 -2.91 14.80 2.44
CA VAL A 122 -1.92 15.72 3.02
C VAL A 122 -1.71 15.38 4.49
N TYR A 123 -0.45 15.20 4.87
CA TYR A 123 0.00 15.06 6.26
C TYR A 123 0.74 16.31 6.69
N GLU A 124 0.40 16.79 7.88
CA GLU A 124 1.22 17.71 8.65
C GLU A 124 1.97 16.88 9.70
N LEU A 125 3.27 17.10 9.83
CA LEU A 125 4.13 16.34 10.73
C LEU A 125 4.81 17.29 11.72
N ASP A 126 4.99 16.85 12.95
CA ASP A 126 5.78 17.56 13.95
C ASP A 126 7.29 17.42 13.70
N ALA A 127 8.13 18.01 14.58
CA ALA A 127 9.58 17.96 14.48
C ALA A 127 10.16 16.53 14.55
N ASP A 128 9.41 15.60 15.17
CA ASP A 128 9.76 14.18 15.28
C ASP A 128 9.15 13.33 14.16
N LEU A 129 8.57 13.97 13.14
CA LEU A 129 7.83 13.35 12.02
C LEU A 129 6.57 12.58 12.45
N ARG A 130 6.01 12.89 13.62
CA ARG A 130 4.72 12.32 14.05
C ARG A 130 3.59 13.08 13.38
N PRO A 131 2.54 12.40 12.88
CA PRO A 131 1.39 13.08 12.31
C PRO A 131 0.66 13.98 13.31
N ILE A 132 0.38 15.20 12.88
CA ILE A 132 -0.55 16.11 13.55
C ILE A 132 -1.94 15.81 12.98
N LYS A 133 -2.87 15.43 13.85
CA LYS A 133 -4.23 15.07 13.44
C LYS A 133 -4.99 16.29 12.93
N HIS A 134 -5.34 16.26 11.65
CA HIS A 134 -6.16 17.30 11.03
C HIS A 134 -7.64 17.16 11.46
N PRO A 135 -8.39 18.26 11.67
CA PRO A 135 -9.83 18.21 12.00
C PRO A 135 -10.68 17.45 10.96
N ASP A 136 -10.39 17.66 9.67
CA ASP A 136 -11.05 16.98 8.55
C ASP A 136 -10.47 15.59 8.21
N ALA A 137 -9.64 15.02 9.09
CA ALA A 137 -9.08 13.70 8.85
C ALA A 137 -10.17 12.61 8.86
N ILE A 138 -10.06 11.66 7.93
CA ILE A 138 -10.96 10.50 7.87
C ILE A 138 -10.27 9.33 8.57
N ALA A 139 -10.85 8.87 9.68
CA ALA A 139 -10.31 7.78 10.47
C ALA A 139 -10.04 6.52 9.60
N PRO A 140 -8.93 5.79 9.85
CA PRO A 140 -7.99 5.93 10.96
C PRO A 140 -6.85 6.94 10.71
N LEU A 141 -6.88 7.70 9.61
CA LEU A 141 -5.77 8.57 9.22
C LEU A 141 -5.73 9.85 10.06
N SER A 142 -4.54 10.41 10.24
CA SER A 142 -4.37 11.78 10.78
C SER A 142 -4.34 12.84 9.68
N GLY A 143 -3.99 12.47 8.46
CA GLY A 143 -3.98 13.35 7.30
C GLY A 143 -5.39 13.62 6.75
N ARG A 144 -5.52 14.69 5.95
CA ARG A 144 -6.77 15.05 5.27
C ARG A 144 -6.68 14.88 3.77
N TYR A 145 -7.79 14.49 3.16
CA TYR A 145 -7.92 14.51 1.71
C TYR A 145 -8.25 15.92 1.20
N VAL A 146 -7.65 16.31 0.08
CA VAL A 146 -7.88 17.60 -0.57
C VAL A 146 -8.92 17.43 -1.69
N GLY A 147 -9.97 18.25 -1.69
CA GLY A 147 -10.99 18.28 -2.74
C GLY A 147 -12.42 18.27 -2.20
N ASP A 148 -13.37 18.03 -3.10
CA ASP A 148 -14.80 17.91 -2.77
C ASP A 148 -15.05 16.69 -1.87
N GLN A 149 -15.57 16.93 -0.67
CA GLN A 149 -15.71 15.89 0.35
C GLN A 149 -16.74 14.82 -0.04
N ALA A 150 -17.77 15.18 -0.80
CA ALA A 150 -18.75 14.20 -1.28
C ALA A 150 -18.13 13.27 -2.33
N ASP A 151 -17.34 13.81 -3.26
CA ASP A 151 -16.61 13.02 -4.25
C ASP A 151 -15.56 12.11 -3.62
N ILE A 152 -14.82 12.60 -2.63
CA ILE A 152 -13.83 11.82 -1.88
C ILE A 152 -14.49 10.61 -1.22
N LYS A 153 -15.60 10.80 -0.52
CA LYS A 153 -16.37 9.69 0.10
C LYS A 153 -16.82 8.67 -0.94
N ARG A 154 -17.40 9.12 -2.06
CA ARG A 154 -17.79 8.23 -3.17
C ARG A 154 -16.61 7.43 -3.72
N ARG A 155 -15.43 8.04 -3.86
CA ARG A 155 -14.23 7.35 -4.35
C ARG A 155 -13.71 6.33 -3.36
N ILE A 156 -13.73 6.63 -2.06
CA ILE A 156 -13.36 5.67 -1.00
C ILE A 156 -14.28 4.44 -1.07
N GLU A 157 -15.59 4.65 -1.17
CA GLU A 157 -16.57 3.58 -1.36
C GLU A 157 -16.36 2.84 -2.70
N GLY A 158 -15.95 3.55 -3.75
CA GLY A 158 -15.62 2.98 -5.05
C GLY A 158 -14.47 1.97 -5.00
N VAL A 159 -13.44 2.21 -4.18
CA VAL A 159 -12.34 1.25 -3.98
C VAL A 159 -12.85 -0.04 -3.33
N VAL A 160 -13.80 0.05 -2.40
CA VAL A 160 -14.48 -1.13 -1.83
C VAL A 160 -15.17 -1.92 -2.94
N ASN A 161 -15.84 -1.26 -3.89
CA ASN A 161 -16.54 -1.94 -4.97
C ASN A 161 -15.62 -2.49 -6.05
N GLN A 162 -14.43 -1.91 -6.26
CA GLN A 162 -13.37 -2.56 -7.04
C GLN A 162 -12.91 -3.87 -6.41
N THR A 163 -13.24 -4.13 -5.13
CA THR A 163 -13.00 -5.42 -4.53
C THR A 163 -14.09 -6.48 -4.72
N LYS A 164 -15.29 -6.11 -5.16
CA LYS A 164 -16.33 -7.06 -5.59
C LYS A 164 -16.10 -7.51 -7.03
#